data_AF-A0A358A5G8-F1
#
_entry.id   AF-A0A358A5G8-F1
#
_cell.length_a   1.000
_cell.length_b   1.000
_cell.length_c   1.000
_cell.angle_alpha   90.00
_cell.angle_beta   90.00
_cell.angle_gamma   90.00
#
_symmetry.space_group_name_H-M   'P 1'
#
loop_
_entity.id
_entity.type
_entity.pdbx_description
1 polymer ?
#
loop_
_entity_poly.entity_id
_entity_poly.type
_entity_poly.pdbx_seq_one_letter_code
_entity_poly.pdbx_strand_id
1 'polypeptide(L)' 'DMVAANLAAVPGYGEEKVKILLAVLGKRFGVCPLGWEAASAPFSDDQPRSVADMGSAEERLAVRAWKKAQKAAGKAKHE' A
#
# COMPACT_ATOMS: atom_id res chain seq x y z
N ASP A 1 9.16 -3.32 12.77
CA ASP A 1 10.22 -2.28 12.81
C ASP A 1 11.45 -2.60 11.98
N MET A 2 12.20 -3.68 12.27
CA MET A 2 13.43 -4.01 11.51
C MET A 2 13.24 -4.13 9.99
N VAL A 3 12.17 -4.81 9.54
CA VAL A 3 11.90 -4.95 8.09
C VAL A 3 11.65 -3.61 7.41
N ALA A 4 10.86 -2.73 8.05
CA ALA A 4 10.57 -1.40 7.51
C ALA A 4 11.84 -0.54 7.42
N ALA A 5 12.69 -0.58 8.46
CA ALA A 5 13.96 0.14 8.48
C ALA A 5 14.91 -0.35 7.36
N ASN A 6 15.02 -1.67 7.15
CA ASN A 6 15.85 -2.24 6.09
C ASN A 6 15.38 -1.82 4.70
N LEU A 7 14.06 -1.77 4.48
CA LEU A 7 13.49 -1.30 3.21
C LEU A 7 13.74 0.19 2.99
N ALA A 8 13.62 1.02 4.03
CA ALA A 8 13.88 2.46 3.96
C ALA A 8 15.34 2.80 3.66
N ALA A 9 16.28 1.91 4.00
CA ALA A 9 17.71 2.07 3.69
C ALA A 9 18.05 1.83 2.21
N VAL A 10 17.13 1.26 1.42
CA VAL A 10 17.34 1.02 -0.01
C VAL A 10 17.23 2.35 -0.78
N PRO A 11 18.24 2.75 -1.57
CA PRO A 11 18.17 3.97 -2.36
C PRO A 11 16.92 4.00 -3.25
N GLY A 12 16.11 5.05 -3.12
CA GLY A 12 14.85 5.22 -3.85
C GLY A 12 13.61 4.60 -3.20
N TYR A 13 13.73 3.95 -2.04
CA TYR A 13 12.61 3.51 -1.19
C TYR A 13 12.31 4.54 -0.09
N GLY A 14 11.52 5.54 -0.44
CA GLY A 14 10.92 6.43 0.56
C GLY A 14 9.86 5.73 1.40
N GLU A 15 9.47 6.35 2.52
CA GLU A 15 8.52 5.82 3.51
C GLU A 15 7.24 5.24 2.88
N GLU A 16 6.66 5.94 1.91
CA GLU A 16 5.44 5.49 1.24
C GLU A 16 5.63 4.16 0.48
N LYS A 17 6.76 3.99 -0.21
CA LYS A 17 7.07 2.75 -0.94
C LYS A 17 7.31 1.60 0.03
N VAL A 18 7.92 1.88 1.17
CA VAL A 18 8.09 0.89 2.25
C VAL A 18 6.73 0.41 2.74
N LYS A 19 5.82 1.33 3.06
CA LYS A 19 4.47 0.99 3.53
C LYS A 19 3.68 0.20 2.48
N ILE A 20 3.72 0.62 1.21
CA ILE A 20 3.05 -0.10 0.11
C ILE A 20 3.65 -1.50 -0.08
N LEU A 21 4.97 -1.66 0.00
CA LEU A 21 5.61 -2.97 -0.15
C LEU A 21 5.23 -3.91 1.00
N LEU A 22 5.20 -3.41 2.24
CA LEU A 22 4.72 -4.17 3.39
C LEU A 22 3.26 -4.59 3.20
N ALA A 23 2.40 -3.70 2.71
CA ALA A 23 1.00 -4.03 2.40
C ALA A 23 0.89 -5.10 1.30
N VAL A 24 1.72 -5.04 0.25
CA VAL A 24 1.78 -6.08 -0.78
C VAL A 24 2.12 -7.43 -0.16
N LEU A 25 3.13 -7.48 0.71
CA LEU A 25 3.56 -8.71 1.38
C LEU A 25 2.45 -9.31 2.26
N GLY A 26 1.76 -8.48 3.04
CA GLY A 26 0.62 -8.93 3.85
C GLY A 26 -0.56 -9.39 3.01
N LYS A 27 -1.10 -8.50 2.16
CA LYS A 27 -2.37 -8.71 1.44
C LYS A 27 -2.27 -9.76 0.33
N ARG A 28 -1.13 -9.85 -0.38
CA ARG A 28 -1.00 -10.69 -1.57
C ARG A 28 -0.17 -11.95 -1.35
N PHE A 29 0.74 -11.93 -0.39
CA PHE A 29 1.63 -13.06 -0.12
C PHE A 29 1.39 -13.69 1.25
N GLY A 30 0.45 -13.17 2.07
CA GLY A 30 0.11 -13.73 3.37
C GLY A 30 1.21 -13.56 4.43
N VAL A 31 2.19 -12.68 4.19
CA VAL A 31 3.27 -12.40 5.15
C VAL A 31 2.77 -11.37 6.15
N CYS A 32 2.11 -11.88 7.20
CA CYS A 32 1.42 -11.07 8.21
C CYS A 32 2.07 -11.19 9.60
N PRO A 33 3.31 -10.69 9.82
CA PRO A 33 3.90 -10.65 11.15
C PRO A 33 3.11 -9.69 12.05
N LEU A 34 3.18 -9.88 13.37
CA LEU A 34 2.48 -9.02 14.31
C LEU A 34 2.79 -7.53 14.08
N GLY A 35 1.73 -6.70 13.95
CA GLY A 35 1.85 -5.26 13.75
C GLY A 35 2.11 -4.81 12.31
N TRP A 36 2.04 -5.71 11.32
CA TRP A 36 2.24 -5.34 9.91
C TRP A 36 1.20 -4.34 9.41
N GLU A 37 -0.04 -4.40 9.90
CA GLU A 37 -1.10 -3.48 9.50
C GLU A 37 -0.76 -2.04 9.89
N ALA A 38 -0.29 -1.84 11.12
CA ALA A 38 0.13 -0.53 11.61
C ALA A 38 1.36 -0.02 10.85
N ALA A 39 2.34 -0.90 10.59
CA ALA A 39 3.56 -0.55 9.87
C ALA A 39 3.34 -0.22 8.38
N SER A 40 2.22 -0.67 7.79
CA SER A 40 1.88 -0.44 6.38
C SER A 40 0.71 0.53 6.18
N ALA A 41 0.11 1.03 7.27
CA ALA A 41 -0.98 1.98 7.22
C ALA A 41 -0.60 3.27 6.43
N PRO A 42 -1.51 3.81 5.61
CA PRO A 42 -2.91 3.37 5.44
C PRO A 42 -3.09 2.23 4.43
N PHE A 43 -2.04 1.74 3.78
CA PHE A 43 -2.15 0.77 2.67
C PHE A 43 -2.52 -0.65 3.11
N SER A 44 -2.62 -0.90 4.41
CA SER A 44 -3.17 -2.12 5.00
C SER A 44 -4.70 -2.15 5.04
N ASP A 45 -5.37 -1.02 4.80
CA ASP A 45 -6.84 -0.95 4.79
C ASP A 45 -7.44 -1.65 3.56
N ASP A 46 -8.78 -1.73 3.52
CA ASP A 46 -9.52 -2.36 2.42
C ASP A 46 -9.75 -1.42 1.22
N GLN A 47 -9.20 -0.21 1.24
CA GLN A 47 -9.40 0.72 0.15
C GLN A 47 -8.53 0.33 -1.06
N PRO A 48 -9.04 0.46 -2.30
CA PRO A 48 -8.28 0.15 -3.50
C PRO A 48 -7.34 1.32 -3.84
N ARG A 49 -6.30 1.54 -3.01
CA ARG A 49 -5.40 2.71 -3.09
C ARG A 49 -4.17 2.48 -3.94
N SER A 50 -3.68 1.24 -3.99
CA SER A 50 -2.29 0.94 -4.28
C SER A 50 -2.12 -0.38 -5.06
N VAL A 51 -0.87 -0.75 -5.34
CA VAL A 51 -0.53 -2.03 -5.98
C VAL A 51 -0.73 -3.24 -5.05
N ALA A 52 -0.89 -2.99 -3.74
CA ALA A 52 -1.32 -4.03 -2.79
C ALA A 52 -2.74 -4.51 -3.10
N ASP A 53 -3.52 -3.70 -3.82
CA ASP A 53 -4.95 -3.88 -4.11
C ASP A 53 -5.20 -4.21 -5.59
N MET A 54 -4.21 -4.79 -6.29
CA MET A 54 -4.23 -5.04 -7.74
C MET A 54 -3.95 -6.51 -8.10
N GLY A 55 -4.57 -7.47 -7.42
CA GLY A 55 -4.44 -8.90 -7.70
C GLY A 55 -5.10 -9.34 -9.02
N SER A 56 -6.27 -8.78 -9.35
CA SER A 56 -7.05 -9.10 -10.55
C SER A 56 -7.17 -7.93 -11.55
N ALA A 57 -7.78 -8.18 -12.72
CA ALA A 57 -8.08 -7.13 -13.69
C ALA A 57 -9.14 -6.15 -13.17
N GLU A 58 -10.16 -6.67 -12.51
CA GLU A 58 -11.26 -5.94 -11.90
C GLU A 58 -10.73 -5.04 -10.78
N GLU A 59 -9.86 -5.57 -9.92
CA GLU A 59 -9.21 -4.82 -8.85
C GLU A 59 -8.33 -3.68 -9.39
N ARG A 60 -7.60 -3.92 -10.50
CA ARG A 60 -6.85 -2.85 -11.19
C ARG A 60 -7.76 -1.72 -11.69
N LEU A 61 -8.96 -2.05 -12.18
CA LEU A 61 -9.95 -1.05 -12.59
C LEU A 61 -10.50 -0.29 -11.37
N ALA A 62 -10.77 -0.98 -10.27
CA ALA A 62 -11.21 -0.38 -9.02
C ALA A 62 -10.19 0.65 -8.49
N VAL A 63 -8.90 0.31 -8.46
CA VAL A 63 -7.85 1.25 -8.02
C VAL A 63 -7.74 2.46 -8.94
N ARG A 64 -7.89 2.28 -10.26
CA ARG A 64 -7.91 3.40 -11.21
C ARG A 64 -9.11 4.33 -10.97
N ALA A 65 -10.29 3.76 -10.75
CA ALA A 65 -11.51 4.50 -10.45
C ALA A 65 -11.37 5.28 -9.13
N TRP A 66 -10.89 4.64 -8.08
CA TRP A 66 -10.65 5.26 -6.77
C TRP A 66 -9.65 6.42 -6.87
N LYS A 67 -8.49 6.21 -7.52
CA LYS A 67 -7.50 7.27 -7.72
C LYS A 67 -8.07 8.47 -8.50
N LYS A 68 -8.92 8.22 -9.50
CA LYS A 68 -9.60 9.27 -10.25
C LYS A 68 -10.55 10.07 -9.35
N ALA A 69 -11.32 9.40 -8.50
CA ALA A 69 -12.22 10.03 -7.54
C ALA A 69 -11.47 10.86 -6.48
N GLN A 70 -10.41 10.29 -5.88
CA GLN A 70 -9.59 11.00 -4.89
C GLN A 70 -8.89 12.22 -5.47
N LYS A 71 -8.35 12.11 -6.69
CA LYS A 71 -7.75 13.25 -7.40
C LYS A 71 -8.78 14.35 -7.67
N ALA A 72 -10.00 14.00 -8.06
CA ALA A 72 -11.09 14.96 -8.24
C ALA A 72 -11.50 15.63 -6.91
N ALA A 73 -11.36 14.91 -5.80
CA ALA A 73 -11.58 15.43 -4.45
C ALA A 73 -10.36 16.16 -3.85
N GLY A 74 -9.25 16.31 -4.58
CA GLY A 74 -8.03 16.97 -4.09
C GLY A 74 -7.26 16.17 -3.04
N LYS A 75 -7.52 14.87 -2.88
CA LYS A 75 -6.90 14.01 -1.87
C LYS A 75 -5.74 13.20 -2.45
N ALA A 76 -4.71 12.97 -1.65
CA ALA A 76 -3.63 12.05 -1.95
C ALA A 76 -4.02 10.60 -1.63
N LYS A 77 -3.17 9.65 -2.07
CA LYS A 77 -3.40 8.21 -1.86
C LYS A 77 -3.20 7.74 -0.41
N HIS A 78 -2.49 8.51 0.40
CA HIS A 78 -2.22 8.23 1.81
C HIS A 78 -3.24 8.88 2.77
N GLU A 79 -4.23 9.59 2.21
CA GLU A 79 -5.36 10.18 2.93
C GLU A 79 -6.62 9.34 2.69
#